data_AF-A0A971BWP0-F1
#
_entry.id   AF-A0A971BWP0-F1
#
_cell.length_a   1.000
_cell.length_b   1.000
_cell.length_c   1.000
_cell.angle_alpha   90.00
_cell.angle_beta   90.00
_cell.angle_gamma   90.00
#
_symmetry.space_group_name_H-M   'P 1'
#
loop_
_entity.id
_entity.type
_entity.pdbx_description
1 polymer ?
#
loop_
_entity_poly.entity_id
_entity_poly.type
_entity_poly.pdbx_seq_one_letter_code
_entity_poly.pdbx_strand_id
1 'polypeptide(L)'
;MACVLLVVGAAAAGCGGGLDRAQAREAEGDLAGAVTEYRNLLAGEPENLDALSGLAVALVMLQRWDEALAVQERVVALDADDTQTRTELGFNYLNHQDRPADAVRVFREAAVIEPSGKHLAFLAQAQIAGGDIDGAEQTLREAVETEPPYARAFSMLIDLLEESGRTEDAAQVGRDAAAALPGSGQS
;
A
#
# COMPACT_ATOMS: atom_id res chain seq x y z
N MET A 1 1.17 61.75 -15.70
CA MET A 1 -0.30 61.83 -15.74
C MET A 1 -0.80 60.42 -16.05
N ALA A 2 -1.49 59.78 -15.08
CA ALA A 2 -2.07 58.41 -15.08
C ALA A 2 -1.07 57.24 -15.27
N CYS A 3 -0.79 56.31 -14.34
CA CYS A 3 -1.54 55.70 -13.23
C CYS A 3 -2.78 54.90 -13.66
N VAL A 4 -2.61 53.61 -13.99
CA VAL A 4 -3.62 52.53 -13.93
C VAL A 4 -2.84 51.21 -13.73
N LEU A 5 -2.59 50.83 -12.47
CA LEU A 5 -3.30 49.80 -11.70
C LEU A 5 -2.97 48.35 -12.10
N LEU A 6 -2.07 47.79 -11.30
CA LEU A 6 -1.92 46.37 -10.99
C LEU A 6 -3.28 45.68 -10.84
N VAL A 7 -3.48 44.59 -11.57
CA VAL A 7 -4.29 43.47 -11.08
C VAL A 7 -3.31 42.39 -10.68
N VAL A 8 -2.77 42.54 -9.47
CA VAL A 8 -2.36 41.37 -8.69
C VAL A 8 -3.67 40.68 -8.37
N GLY A 9 -3.98 39.60 -9.09
CA GLY A 9 -5.00 38.66 -8.68
C GLY A 9 -4.54 38.08 -7.35
N ALA A 10 -5.02 38.67 -6.26
CA ALA A 10 -4.89 38.12 -4.93
C ALA A 10 -5.62 36.77 -4.93
N ALA A 11 -4.87 35.68 -5.09
CA ALA A 11 -5.28 34.38 -4.56
C ALA A 11 -5.26 34.52 -3.03
N ALA A 12 -6.34 35.11 -2.51
CA ALA A 12 -6.60 35.16 -1.10
C ALA A 12 -6.77 33.72 -0.61
N ALA A 13 -5.76 33.25 0.12
CA ALA A 13 -5.87 32.39 1.29
C ALA A 13 -7.07 31.45 1.31
N GLY A 14 -6.88 30.27 0.74
CA GLY A 14 -7.64 29.07 1.07
C GLY A 14 -6.84 28.03 1.85
N CYS A 15 -5.67 28.38 2.40
CA CYS A 15 -4.83 27.46 3.18
C CYS A 15 -5.56 27.12 4.49
N GLY A 16 -6.26 25.98 4.50
CA GLY A 16 -7.02 25.45 5.63
C GLY A 16 -8.42 24.94 5.23
N GLY A 17 -9.12 25.62 4.33
CA GLY A 17 -10.54 25.33 4.11
C GLY A 17 -10.84 24.16 3.16
N GLY A 18 -9.94 23.83 2.23
CA GLY A 18 -10.18 22.77 1.24
C GLY A 18 -10.15 21.38 1.87
N LEU A 19 -9.14 21.14 2.71
CA LEU A 19 -8.95 19.85 3.39
C LEU A 19 -10.04 19.60 4.42
N ASP A 20 -10.36 20.61 5.25
CA ASP A 20 -11.43 20.54 6.24
C ASP A 20 -12.79 20.19 5.61
N ARG A 21 -13.11 20.76 4.43
CA ARG A 21 -14.36 20.41 3.71
C ARG A 21 -14.36 18.97 3.22
N ALA A 22 -13.24 18.49 2.68
CA ALA A 22 -13.14 17.11 2.22
C ALA A 22 -13.30 16.12 3.39
N GLN A 23 -12.62 16.36 4.50
CA GLN A 23 -12.72 15.54 5.72
C GLN A 23 -14.12 15.60 6.35
N ALA A 24 -14.78 16.76 6.33
CA ALA A 24 -16.16 16.87 6.78
C ALA A 24 -17.11 15.98 5.95
N ARG A 25 -16.91 15.93 4.62
CA ARG A 25 -17.68 15.04 3.74
C ARG A 25 -17.42 13.57 4.02
N GLU A 26 -16.17 13.18 4.31
CA GLU A 26 -15.85 11.81 4.73
C GLU A 26 -16.54 11.44 6.05
N ALA A 27 -16.54 12.34 7.03
CA ALA A 27 -17.20 12.14 8.31
C ALA A 27 -18.72 11.99 8.18
N GLU A 28 -19.33 12.62 7.17
CA GLU A 28 -20.73 12.46 6.79
C GLU A 28 -21.01 11.16 6.00
N GLY A 29 -19.97 10.44 5.56
CA GLY A 29 -20.07 9.30 4.65
C GLY A 29 -20.29 9.67 3.18
N ASP A 30 -20.26 10.97 2.85
CA ASP A 30 -20.37 11.50 1.49
C ASP A 30 -19.01 11.41 0.77
N LEU A 31 -18.59 10.18 0.47
CA LEU A 31 -17.31 9.92 -0.19
C LEU A 31 -17.21 10.57 -1.57
N ALA A 32 -18.32 10.70 -2.30
CA ALA A 32 -18.35 11.36 -3.61
C ALA A 32 -18.13 12.88 -3.49
N GLY A 33 -18.74 13.49 -2.46
CA GLY A 33 -18.48 14.87 -2.06
C GLY A 33 -17.02 15.08 -1.64
N ALA A 34 -16.47 14.17 -0.83
CA ALA A 34 -15.08 14.22 -0.41
C ALA A 34 -14.11 14.20 -1.61
N VAL A 35 -14.31 13.28 -2.57
CA VAL A 35 -13.53 13.23 -3.82
C VAL A 35 -13.58 14.57 -4.57
N THR A 36 -14.75 15.22 -4.60
CA THR A 36 -14.91 16.52 -5.27
C THR A 36 -14.10 17.61 -4.57
N GLU A 37 -14.16 17.68 -3.24
CA GLU A 37 -13.40 18.67 -2.46
C GLU A 37 -11.89 18.44 -2.54
N TYR A 38 -11.43 17.18 -2.46
CA TYR A 38 -10.02 16.86 -2.66
C TYR A 38 -9.52 17.29 -4.04
N ARG A 39 -10.29 17.03 -5.10
CA ARG A 39 -9.91 17.46 -6.47
C ARG A 39 -9.87 18.96 -6.61
N ASN A 40 -10.81 19.67 -5.98
CA ASN A 40 -10.83 21.13 -5.98
C ASN A 40 -9.58 21.69 -5.26
N LEU A 41 -9.19 21.09 -4.13
CA LEU A 41 -7.96 21.47 -3.44
C LEU A 41 -6.73 21.20 -4.30
N LEU A 42 -6.63 20.01 -4.88
CA LEU A 42 -5.51 19.60 -5.74
C LEU A 42 -5.39 20.42 -7.03
N ALA A 43 -6.44 21.12 -7.46
CA ALA A 43 -6.36 22.05 -8.58
C ALA A 43 -5.50 23.29 -8.26
N GLY A 44 -5.45 23.70 -7.00
CA GLY A 44 -4.59 24.79 -6.51
C GLY A 44 -3.28 24.30 -5.86
N GLU A 45 -3.31 23.12 -5.25
CA GLU A 45 -2.19 22.53 -4.50
C GLU A 45 -1.92 21.09 -5.00
N PRO A 46 -1.35 20.92 -6.20
CA PRO A 46 -1.30 19.61 -6.87
C PRO A 46 -0.43 18.55 -6.18
N GLU A 47 0.46 18.95 -5.27
CA GLU A 47 1.36 18.07 -4.52
C GLU A 47 0.99 18.00 -3.03
N ASN A 48 -0.20 18.47 -2.64
CA ASN A 48 -0.68 18.36 -1.27
C ASN A 48 -0.91 16.88 -0.92
N LEU A 49 0.03 16.29 -0.16
CA LEU A 49 0.02 14.88 0.21
C LEU A 49 -1.23 14.49 1.02
N ASP A 50 -1.67 15.31 1.97
CA ASP A 50 -2.88 15.02 2.76
C ASP A 50 -4.12 14.89 1.85
N ALA A 51 -4.25 15.77 0.87
CA ALA A 51 -5.34 15.75 -0.09
C ALA A 51 -5.24 14.58 -1.09
N LEU A 52 -4.03 14.21 -1.50
CA LEU A 52 -3.80 13.04 -2.36
C LEU A 52 -4.13 11.73 -1.62
N SER A 53 -3.66 11.59 -0.37
CA SER A 53 -3.91 10.42 0.46
C SER A 53 -5.41 10.27 0.77
N GLY A 54 -6.08 11.35 1.18
CA GLY A 54 -7.53 11.34 1.38
C GLY A 54 -8.31 11.00 0.10
N LEU A 55 -7.90 11.55 -1.05
CA LEU A 55 -8.50 11.22 -2.34
C LEU A 55 -8.32 9.74 -2.69
N ALA A 56 -7.13 9.17 -2.50
CA ALA A 56 -6.86 7.76 -2.76
C ALA A 56 -7.77 6.86 -1.91
N VAL A 57 -7.88 7.13 -0.61
CA VAL A 57 -8.72 6.38 0.33
C VAL A 57 -10.19 6.46 -0.08
N ALA A 58 -10.71 7.65 -0.34
CA ALA A 58 -12.10 7.83 -0.76
C ALA A 58 -12.42 7.10 -2.08
N LEU A 59 -11.48 7.10 -3.04
CA LEU A 59 -11.62 6.38 -4.30
C LEU A 59 -11.61 4.86 -4.11
N VAL A 60 -10.74 4.33 -3.24
CA VAL A 60 -10.71 2.91 -2.84
C VAL A 60 -12.05 2.50 -2.22
N MET A 61 -12.58 3.28 -1.28
CA MET A 61 -13.86 2.99 -0.63
C MET A 61 -15.04 3.02 -1.61
N LEU A 62 -14.96 3.86 -2.65
CA LEU A 62 -15.91 3.92 -3.75
C LEU A 62 -15.68 2.86 -4.84
N GLN A 63 -14.67 2.00 -4.69
CA GLN A 63 -14.26 0.98 -5.67
C GLN A 63 -13.89 1.56 -7.04
N ARG A 64 -13.41 2.81 -7.08
CA ARG A 64 -12.96 3.50 -8.29
C ARG A 64 -11.47 3.21 -8.50
N TRP A 65 -11.17 1.94 -8.77
CA TRP A 65 -9.81 1.38 -8.70
C TRP A 65 -8.80 2.06 -9.62
N ASP A 66 -9.14 2.31 -10.87
CA ASP A 66 -8.23 2.96 -11.83
C ASP A 66 -7.82 4.36 -11.37
N GLU A 67 -8.79 5.12 -10.85
CA GLU A 67 -8.54 6.47 -10.34
C GLU A 67 -7.76 6.42 -9.03
N ALA A 68 -8.06 5.47 -8.14
CA ALA A 68 -7.31 5.27 -6.91
C ALA A 68 -5.84 4.95 -7.19
N LEU A 69 -5.56 4.03 -8.11
CA LEU A 69 -4.20 3.68 -8.51
C LEU A 69 -3.42 4.90 -9.00
N ALA A 70 -4.01 5.69 -9.89
CA ALA A 70 -3.34 6.88 -10.43
C ALA A 70 -3.00 7.91 -9.33
N VAL A 71 -3.84 8.02 -8.29
CA VAL A 71 -3.58 8.90 -7.14
C VAL A 71 -2.52 8.30 -6.22
N GLN A 72 -2.60 7.00 -5.91
CA GLN A 72 -1.60 6.29 -5.09
C GLN A 72 -0.21 6.33 -5.75
N GLU A 73 -0.11 6.13 -7.06
CA GLU A 73 1.13 6.27 -7.84
C GLU A 73 1.73 7.68 -7.70
N ARG A 74 0.90 8.73 -7.60
CA ARG A 74 1.37 10.09 -7.34
C ARG A 74 1.84 10.27 -5.91
N VAL A 75 1.15 9.70 -4.92
CA VAL A 75 1.58 9.76 -3.52
C VAL A 75 2.97 9.12 -3.38
N VAL A 76 3.17 7.89 -3.87
CA VAL A 76 4.47 7.20 -3.75
C VAL A 76 5.60 7.85 -4.56
N ALA A 77 5.26 8.66 -5.58
CA ALA A 77 6.24 9.43 -6.34
C ALA A 77 6.67 10.72 -5.60
N LEU A 78 5.79 11.28 -4.78
CA LEU A 78 6.06 12.50 -3.98
C LEU A 78 6.64 12.18 -2.61
N ASP A 79 6.19 11.07 -2.00
CA ASP A 79 6.71 10.53 -0.76
C ASP A 79 7.29 9.13 -1.00
N ALA A 80 8.61 9.09 -1.19
CA ALA A 80 9.31 7.86 -1.46
C ALA A 80 9.31 6.89 -0.27
N ASP A 81 9.17 7.39 0.97
CA ASP A 81 9.28 6.60 2.19
C ASP A 81 7.91 6.08 2.68
N ASP A 82 6.80 6.51 2.06
CA ASP A 82 5.45 6.04 2.38
C ASP A 82 5.26 4.57 1.98
N THR A 83 5.62 3.70 2.91
CA THR A 83 5.51 2.25 2.78
C THR A 83 4.06 1.79 2.90
N GLN A 84 3.20 2.56 3.59
CA GLN A 84 1.79 2.23 3.74
C GLN A 84 1.06 2.37 2.40
N THR A 85 1.11 3.54 1.76
CA THR A 85 0.44 3.75 0.47
C THR A 85 1.03 2.83 -0.61
N ARG A 86 2.33 2.56 -0.57
CA ARG A 86 2.98 1.61 -1.47
C ARG A 86 2.47 0.17 -1.29
N THR A 87 2.22 -0.24 -0.05
CA THR A 87 1.62 -1.55 0.26
C THR A 87 0.16 -1.62 -0.21
N GLU A 88 -0.62 -0.56 0.03
CA GLU A 88 -2.01 -0.47 -0.46
C GLU A 88 -2.08 -0.50 -1.99
N LEU A 89 -1.16 0.19 -2.66
CA LEU A 89 -1.00 0.18 -4.11
C LEU A 89 -0.71 -1.24 -4.63
N GLY A 90 0.20 -1.97 -3.96
CA GLY A 90 0.50 -3.36 -4.30
C GLY A 90 -0.71 -4.29 -4.19
N PHE A 91 -1.50 -4.14 -3.12
CA PHE A 91 -2.73 -4.90 -2.97
C PHE A 91 -3.79 -4.53 -4.00
N ASN A 92 -3.90 -3.26 -4.38
CA ASN A 92 -4.84 -2.84 -5.42
C ASN A 92 -4.45 -3.40 -6.79
N TYR A 93 -3.15 -3.46 -7.12
CA TYR A 93 -2.68 -4.14 -8.32
C TYR A 93 -3.03 -5.64 -8.34
N LEU A 94 -2.88 -6.35 -7.22
CA LEU A 94 -3.21 -7.78 -7.14
C LEU A 94 -4.71 -8.04 -7.18
N ASN A 95 -5.47 -7.39 -6.30
CA ASN A 95 -6.83 -7.81 -5.97
C ASN A 95 -7.87 -7.23 -6.93
N HIS A 96 -7.55 -6.14 -7.63
CA HIS A 96 -8.54 -5.39 -8.40
C HIS A 96 -8.17 -5.20 -9.87
N GLN A 97 -6.93 -5.50 -10.26
CA GLN A 97 -6.40 -5.15 -11.58
C GLN A 97 -5.69 -6.30 -12.30
N ASP A 98 -5.48 -7.43 -11.63
CA ASP A 98 -4.76 -8.59 -12.19
C ASP A 98 -3.36 -8.18 -12.73
N ARG A 99 -2.66 -7.33 -11.96
CA ARG A 99 -1.33 -6.79 -12.31
C ARG A 99 -0.25 -7.28 -11.33
N PRO A 100 0.05 -8.58 -11.26
CA PRO A 100 1.01 -9.12 -10.30
C PRO A 100 2.43 -8.59 -10.49
N ALA A 101 2.86 -8.30 -11.72
CA ALA A 101 4.18 -7.73 -11.99
C ALA A 101 4.37 -6.34 -11.34
N ASP A 102 3.33 -5.50 -11.38
CA ASP A 102 3.37 -4.18 -10.75
C ASP A 102 3.32 -4.27 -9.22
N ALA A 103 2.53 -5.21 -8.69
CA ALA A 103 2.51 -5.52 -7.27
C ALA A 103 3.88 -5.99 -6.76
N VAL A 104 4.54 -6.90 -7.47
CA VAL A 104 5.91 -7.36 -7.16
C VAL A 104 6.88 -6.18 -7.08
N ARG A 105 6.78 -5.23 -8.02
CA ARG A 105 7.64 -4.04 -8.03
C ARG A 105 7.44 -3.20 -6.76
N VAL A 106 6.21 -2.83 -6.44
CA VAL A 106 5.94 -1.94 -5.29
C VAL A 106 6.15 -2.65 -3.95
N PHE A 107 5.85 -3.93 -3.81
CA PHE A 107 6.15 -4.66 -2.58
C PHE A 107 7.65 -4.87 -2.37
N ARG A 108 8.42 -5.07 -3.45
CA ARG A 108 9.88 -5.11 -3.35
C ARG A 108 10.45 -3.78 -2.86
N GLU A 109 9.97 -2.66 -3.41
CA GLU A 109 10.35 -1.34 -2.94
C GLU A 109 9.98 -1.14 -1.46
N ALA A 110 8.78 -1.56 -1.03
CA ALA A 110 8.35 -1.50 0.37
C ALA A 110 9.25 -2.32 1.30
N ALA A 111 9.66 -3.53 0.88
CA ALA A 111 10.57 -4.38 1.64
C ALA A 111 12.00 -3.83 1.71
N VAL A 112 12.41 -2.98 0.77
CA VAL A 112 13.70 -2.27 0.82
C VAL A 112 13.64 -1.10 1.81
N ILE A 113 12.53 -0.36 1.83
CA ILE A 113 12.35 0.81 2.70
C ILE A 113 12.16 0.38 4.16
N GLU A 114 11.28 -0.61 4.39
CA GLU A 114 11.04 -1.17 5.72
C GLU A 114 11.26 -2.70 5.69
N PRO A 115 12.52 -3.15 5.88
CA PRO A 115 12.84 -4.57 5.92
C PRO A 115 12.10 -5.30 7.03
N SER A 116 11.16 -6.17 6.68
CA SER A 116 10.41 -6.98 7.63
C SER A 116 9.85 -8.25 6.97
N GLY A 117 9.61 -9.28 7.77
CA GLY A 117 8.93 -10.50 7.30
C GLY A 117 7.53 -10.23 6.75
N LYS A 118 6.87 -9.16 7.22
CA LYS A 118 5.56 -8.71 6.70
C LYS A 118 5.67 -8.24 5.24
N HIS A 119 6.60 -7.34 4.94
CA HIS A 119 6.76 -6.83 3.57
C HIS A 119 7.30 -7.89 2.62
N LEU A 120 8.21 -8.76 3.09
CA LEU A 120 8.67 -9.91 2.31
C LEU A 120 7.54 -10.92 2.03
N ALA A 121 6.65 -11.17 2.99
CA ALA A 121 5.46 -12.01 2.74
C ALA A 121 4.50 -11.39 1.70
N PHE A 122 4.35 -10.06 1.66
CA PHE A 122 3.56 -9.39 0.62
C PHE A 122 4.20 -9.50 -0.77
N LEU A 123 5.53 -9.36 -0.84
CA LEU A 123 6.28 -9.59 -2.08
C LEU A 123 6.09 -11.03 -2.57
N ALA A 124 6.27 -12.02 -1.69
CA ALA A 124 6.06 -13.42 -2.04
C ALA A 124 4.62 -13.71 -2.49
N GLN A 125 3.62 -13.09 -1.85
CA GLN A 125 2.22 -13.20 -2.29
C GLN A 125 2.04 -12.73 -3.74
N ALA A 126 2.67 -11.62 -4.11
CA ALA A 126 2.62 -11.12 -5.49
C ALA A 126 3.39 -12.00 -6.48
N GLN A 127 4.51 -12.58 -6.06
CA GLN A 127 5.27 -13.53 -6.88
C GLN A 127 4.48 -14.80 -7.16
N ILE A 128 3.80 -15.37 -6.14
CA ILE A 128 2.90 -16.52 -6.31
C ILE A 128 1.78 -16.18 -7.30
N ALA A 129 1.13 -15.03 -7.13
CA ALA A 129 0.09 -14.57 -8.06
C ALA A 129 0.59 -14.39 -9.50
N GLY A 130 1.87 -14.00 -9.66
CA GLY A 130 2.54 -13.91 -10.96
C GLY A 130 3.10 -15.23 -11.51
N GLY A 131 2.97 -16.34 -10.77
CA GLY A 131 3.50 -17.65 -11.14
C GLY A 131 5.01 -17.85 -10.89
N ASP A 132 5.69 -16.90 -10.23
CA ASP A 132 7.10 -16.99 -9.84
C ASP A 132 7.23 -17.76 -8.50
N ILE A 133 6.98 -19.07 -8.55
CA ILE A 133 6.98 -19.93 -7.35
C ILE A 133 8.38 -20.04 -6.74
N ASP A 134 9.43 -20.17 -7.57
CA ASP A 134 10.81 -20.26 -7.09
C ASP A 134 11.24 -18.97 -6.38
N GLY A 135 10.93 -17.81 -6.96
CA GLY A 135 11.22 -16.51 -6.35
C GLY A 135 10.41 -16.25 -5.07
N ALA A 136 9.17 -16.73 -5.03
CA ALA A 136 8.34 -16.65 -3.82
C ALA A 136 8.90 -17.51 -2.68
N GLU A 137 9.34 -18.75 -2.97
CA GLU A 137 9.96 -19.61 -1.96
C GLU A 137 11.22 -18.95 -1.38
N GLN A 138 12.10 -18.43 -2.23
CA GLN A 138 13.30 -17.74 -1.76
C GLN A 138 12.94 -16.56 -0.85
N THR A 139 11.98 -15.75 -1.27
CA THR A 139 11.53 -14.57 -0.52
C THR A 139 10.91 -14.96 0.83
N LEU A 140 10.14 -16.05 0.88
CA LEU A 140 9.54 -16.56 2.12
C LEU A 140 10.60 -17.15 3.06
N ARG A 141 11.64 -17.80 2.53
CA ARG A 141 12.79 -18.23 3.33
C ARG A 141 13.52 -17.05 3.95
N GLU A 142 13.67 -15.95 3.24
CA GLU A 142 14.19 -14.71 3.82
C GLU A 142 13.24 -14.14 4.89
N ALA A 143 11.92 -14.19 4.64
CA ALA A 143 10.90 -13.66 5.55
C ALA A 143 10.86 -14.38 6.91
N VAL A 144 11.03 -15.70 6.95
CA VAL A 144 10.98 -16.48 8.20
C VAL A 144 12.21 -16.28 9.09
N GLU A 145 13.32 -15.79 8.53
CA GLU A 145 14.54 -15.45 9.27
C GLU A 145 14.52 -14.01 9.81
N THR A 146 13.44 -13.24 9.60
CA THR A 146 13.35 -11.86 10.08
C THR A 146 12.96 -11.77 11.55
N GLU A 147 13.49 -10.74 12.20
CA GLU A 147 13.20 -10.40 13.60
C GLU A 147 12.51 -9.02 13.67
N PRO A 148 11.31 -8.91 14.26
CA PRO A 148 10.54 -9.97 14.89
C PRO A 148 9.90 -10.96 13.88
N PRO A 149 9.65 -12.21 14.29
CA PRO A 149 9.09 -13.23 13.40
C PRO A 149 7.67 -12.88 12.95
N TYR A 150 7.37 -13.18 11.68
CA TYR A 150 6.07 -12.94 11.08
C TYR A 150 5.34 -14.26 10.77
N ALA A 151 4.34 -14.60 11.60
CA ALA A 151 3.65 -15.89 11.52
C ALA A 151 3.09 -16.24 10.12
N ARG A 152 2.58 -15.24 9.39
CA ARG A 152 2.03 -15.46 8.05
C ARG A 152 3.11 -15.87 7.03
N ALA A 153 4.36 -15.45 7.19
CA ALA A 153 5.46 -15.91 6.33
C ALA A 153 5.70 -17.42 6.48
N PHE A 154 5.67 -17.93 7.73
CA PHE A 154 5.79 -19.37 7.98
C PHE A 154 4.64 -20.14 7.36
N SER A 155 3.38 -19.70 7.56
CA SER A 155 2.21 -20.35 6.96
C SER A 155 2.32 -20.41 5.44
N MET A 156 2.66 -19.29 4.79
CA MET A 156 2.80 -19.24 3.33
C MET A 156 3.92 -20.15 2.81
N LEU A 157 5.04 -20.27 3.53
CA LEU A 157 6.13 -21.17 3.14
C LEU A 157 5.73 -22.64 3.29
N ILE A 158 5.03 -22.99 4.36
CA ILE A 158 4.50 -24.35 4.58
C ILE A 158 3.55 -24.71 3.45
N ASP A 159 2.55 -23.86 3.17
CA ASP A 159 1.56 -24.09 2.12
C ASP A 159 2.23 -24.30 0.75
N LEU A 160 3.19 -23.43 0.39
CA LEU A 160 3.93 -23.53 -0.87
C LEU A 160 4.73 -24.84 -0.99
N LEU A 161 5.38 -25.27 0.10
CA LEU A 161 6.16 -26.51 0.14
C LEU A 161 5.27 -27.75 0.07
N GLU A 162 4.10 -27.73 0.73
CA GLU A 162 3.12 -28.81 0.67
C GLU A 162 2.54 -28.96 -0.74
N GLU A 163 2.15 -27.86 -1.38
CA GLU A 163 1.68 -27.85 -2.78
C GLU A 163 2.75 -28.38 -3.74
N SER A 164 4.02 -28.16 -3.41
CA SER A 164 5.17 -28.67 -4.18
C SER A 164 5.56 -30.12 -3.83
N GLY A 165 4.82 -30.79 -2.95
CA GLY A 165 5.08 -32.17 -2.51
C GLY A 165 6.28 -32.33 -1.58
N ARG A 166 6.84 -31.23 -1.06
CA ARG A 166 8.02 -31.19 -0.18
C ARG A 166 7.61 -31.24 1.30
N THR A 167 6.85 -32.26 1.66
CA THR A 167 6.23 -32.39 2.99
C THR A 167 7.24 -32.44 4.15
N GLU A 168 8.43 -33.02 3.95
CA GLU A 168 9.47 -33.05 4.98
C GLU A 168 10.02 -31.64 5.29
N ASP A 169 10.23 -30.83 4.26
CA ASP A 169 10.67 -29.44 4.40
C ASP A 169 9.59 -28.59 5.07
N ALA A 170 8.32 -28.77 4.68
CA ALA A 170 7.19 -28.07 5.29
C ALA A 170 7.07 -28.40 6.78
N ALA A 171 7.23 -29.68 7.15
CA ALA A 171 7.26 -30.11 8.54
C ALA A 171 8.43 -29.52 9.34
N GLN A 172 9.58 -29.29 8.70
CA GLN A 172 10.71 -28.59 9.31
C GLN A 172 10.36 -27.13 9.58
N VAL A 173 9.83 -26.41 8.59
CA VAL A 173 9.40 -25.01 8.74
C VAL A 173 8.34 -24.87 9.85
N GLY A 174 7.42 -25.83 9.98
CA GLY A 174 6.44 -25.84 11.07
C GLY A 174 7.06 -26.01 12.46
N ARG A 175 8.15 -26.78 12.60
CA ARG A 175 8.91 -26.86 13.86
C ARG A 175 9.63 -25.55 14.16
N ASP A 176 10.22 -24.94 13.14
CA ASP A 176 10.93 -23.66 13.28
C ASP A 176 9.96 -22.55 13.68
N ALA A 177 8.77 -22.51 13.08
CA ALA A 177 7.68 -21.60 13.44
C ALA A 177 7.27 -21.74 14.93
N ALA A 178 7.13 -22.97 15.41
CA ALA A 178 6.77 -23.25 16.80
C ALA A 178 7.85 -22.80 17.79
N ALA A 179 9.12 -22.84 17.39
CA ALA A 179 10.24 -22.34 18.19
C ALA A 179 10.31 -20.80 18.17
N ALA A 180 10.09 -20.19 17.01
CA ALA A 180 10.19 -18.74 16.80
C ALA A 180 8.98 -17.96 17.35
N LEU A 181 7.80 -18.58 17.45
CA LEU A 181 6.55 -17.94 17.89
C LEU A 181 6.06 -18.53 19.23
N PRO A 182 6.74 -18.26 20.36
CA PRO A 182 6.33 -18.77 21.67
C PRO A 182 5.01 -18.10 22.12
N GLY A 183 3.88 -18.74 21.79
CA GLY A 183 2.54 -18.26 22.15
C GLY A 183 1.37 -18.92 21.41
N SER A 184 1.61 -19.66 20.33
CA SER A 184 0.55 -20.30 19.52
C SER A 184 0.04 -21.65 20.05
N GLY A 185 0.57 -22.14 21.19
CA GLY A 185 0.39 -23.52 21.65
C GLY A 185 -0.07 -23.73 23.10
N GLN A 186 -0.66 -22.74 23.77
CA GLN A 186 -1.30 -22.94 25.07
C GLN A 186 -2.55 -22.07 25.24
N SER A 187 -3.70 -22.60 24.83
CA SER A 187 -5.03 -22.28 25.38
C SER A 187 -5.98 -23.44 25.15
#